data_AF-A0A4R3JP79-F1
#
_entry.id   AF-A0A4R3JP79-F1
#
_cell.length_a   1.000
_cell.length_b   1.000
_cell.length_c   1.000
_cell.angle_alpha   90.00
_cell.angle_beta   90.00
_cell.angle_gamma   90.00
#
_symmetry.space_group_name_H-M   'P 1'
#
loop_
_entity.id
_entity.type
_entity.pdbx_description
1 polymer ?
#
loop_
_entity_poly.entity_id
_entity_poly.type
_entity_poly.pdbx_seq_one_letter_code
_entity_poly.pdbx_strand_id
1 'polypeptide(L)'
;MSAHEGWQFVCRLFAAGMPVLRATLSPREVALLPHLGRAIQAAVTDQSCVLCPHCALHRAPVFGDGRGGRLCRCPDCGPVPVSPQDGAALRLNEDWLRQKLRLALAIDSRDGIDDLGDGVWRLGESRRAPVLLARDIVRLWQEPALLDRVRVTGGDVRVITPKPRETRGAPFGPGVQWWALEDRFTLYGGGIALIGLPGEPPDPQASDPTTPVKGPFSADFRWVTLPDWPHGPIRLTEAQAAVFEALWSFKGEPRTAEQVMRRAGIDSAMPIDVFKV
;
A
#
# COMPACT_ATOMS: atom_id res chain seq x y z
N MET A 1 -5.23 12.80 11.78
CA MET A 1 -6.04 11.57 11.60
C MET A 1 -5.10 10.42 11.31
N SER A 2 -5.28 9.27 11.94
CA SER A 2 -4.28 8.20 11.86
C SER A 2 -4.46 7.36 10.59
N ALA A 3 -3.36 7.00 9.93
CA ALA A 3 -3.36 6.05 8.81
C ALA A 3 -3.98 4.70 9.23
N HIS A 4 -3.84 4.34 10.51
CA HIS A 4 -4.40 3.15 11.10
C HIS A 4 -5.94 3.15 11.09
N GLU A 5 -6.60 4.23 11.53
CA GLU A 5 -8.07 4.34 11.50
C GLU A 5 -8.62 4.26 10.06
N GLY A 6 -7.94 4.92 9.12
CA GLY A 6 -8.30 4.84 7.71
C GLY A 6 -8.16 3.43 7.15
N TRP A 7 -7.10 2.72 7.51
CA TRP A 7 -6.86 1.36 7.07
C TRP A 7 -7.87 0.37 7.66
N GLN A 8 -8.19 0.50 8.95
CA GLN A 8 -9.24 -0.30 9.61
C GLN A 8 -10.60 -0.12 8.92
N PHE A 9 -10.94 1.13 8.57
CA PHE A 9 -12.16 1.42 7.83
C PHE A 9 -12.18 0.76 6.45
N VAL A 10 -11.08 0.82 5.70
CA VAL A 10 -10.92 0.13 4.41
C VAL A 10 -11.08 -1.38 4.54
N CYS A 11 -10.42 -2.01 5.53
CA CYS A 11 -10.52 -3.46 5.77
C CYS A 11 -11.97 -3.87 6.10
N ARG A 12 -12.67 -3.09 6.92
CA ARG A 12 -14.08 -3.31 7.24
C ARG A 12 -14.98 -3.22 6.02
N LEU A 13 -14.78 -2.22 5.17
CA LEU A 13 -15.55 -2.08 3.93
C LEU A 13 -15.26 -3.21 2.95
N PHE A 14 -14.01 -3.68 2.87
CA PHE A 14 -13.67 -4.85 2.06
C PHE A 14 -14.37 -6.10 2.57
N ALA A 15 -14.28 -6.39 3.87
CA ALA A 15 -14.91 -7.53 4.52
C ALA A 15 -16.44 -7.57 4.32
N ALA A 16 -17.11 -6.42 4.47
CA ALA A 16 -18.55 -6.32 4.20
C ALA A 16 -18.86 -6.45 2.70
N GLY A 17 -18.05 -5.77 1.88
CA GLY A 17 -18.11 -5.63 0.43
C GLY A 17 -19.50 -5.47 -0.18
N MET A 18 -20.35 -4.78 0.59
CA MET A 18 -21.61 -4.19 0.17
C MET A 18 -21.52 -2.67 0.33
N PRO A 19 -22.28 -1.89 -0.44
CA PRO A 19 -22.43 -0.47 -0.18
C PRO A 19 -22.90 -0.18 1.25
N VAL A 20 -22.37 0.90 1.83
CA VAL A 20 -22.72 1.37 3.17
C VAL A 20 -23.31 2.76 3.06
N LEU A 21 -24.41 3.02 3.77
CA LEU A 21 -25.04 4.33 3.80
C LEU A 21 -24.15 5.31 4.56
N ARG A 22 -23.90 6.49 3.99
CA ARG A 22 -23.13 7.55 4.64
C ARG A 22 -23.73 7.95 5.99
N ALA A 23 -25.06 7.96 6.09
CA ALA A 23 -25.79 8.27 7.32
C ALA A 23 -25.54 7.28 8.47
N THR A 24 -25.07 6.07 8.18
CA THR A 24 -24.74 5.06 9.20
C THR A 24 -23.29 5.12 9.68
N LEU A 25 -22.47 5.99 9.09
CA LEU A 25 -21.09 6.17 9.48
C LEU A 25 -21.00 7.02 10.74
N SER A 26 -20.08 6.66 11.63
CA SER A 26 -19.76 7.50 12.78
C SER A 26 -19.12 8.83 12.33
N PRO A 27 -19.18 9.90 13.14
CA PRO A 27 -18.53 11.17 12.80
C PRO A 27 -17.03 11.03 12.50
N ARG A 28 -16.35 10.10 13.18
CA ARG A 28 -14.93 9.78 12.92
C ARG A 28 -14.73 9.18 11.53
N GLU A 29 -15.59 8.27 11.10
CA GLU A 29 -15.51 7.67 9.77
C GLU A 29 -15.85 8.66 8.66
N VAL A 30 -16.84 9.53 8.88
CA VAL A 30 -17.16 10.61 7.95
C VAL A 30 -15.95 11.53 7.73
N ALA A 31 -15.20 11.83 8.79
CA ALA A 31 -13.97 12.62 8.69
C ALA A 31 -12.85 11.91 7.90
N LEU A 32 -12.86 10.57 7.79
CA LEU A 32 -11.85 9.81 7.02
C LEU A 32 -12.05 9.96 5.52
N LEU A 33 -13.31 10.12 5.06
CA LEU A 33 -13.65 10.04 3.64
C LEU A 33 -12.84 10.97 2.73
N PRO A 34 -12.59 12.26 3.05
CA PRO A 34 -11.78 13.14 2.20
C PRO A 34 -10.34 12.66 2.02
N HIS A 35 -9.80 11.92 2.99
CA HIS A 35 -8.41 11.45 3.01
C HIS A 35 -8.22 10.11 2.30
N LEU A 36 -9.30 9.36 2.06
CA LEU A 36 -9.24 8.04 1.42
C LEU A 36 -9.25 8.12 -0.12
N GLY A 37 -9.57 9.30 -0.68
CA GLY A 37 -9.47 9.56 -2.12
C GLY A 37 -10.14 8.49 -2.96
N ARG A 38 -9.37 7.87 -3.88
CA ARG A 38 -9.86 6.84 -4.82
C ARG A 38 -10.20 5.49 -4.17
N ALA A 39 -9.84 5.27 -2.91
CA ALA A 39 -10.20 4.05 -2.21
C ALA A 39 -11.71 3.93 -2.01
N ILE A 40 -12.42 5.06 -1.93
CA ILE A 40 -13.87 5.11 -1.76
C ILE A 40 -14.51 5.66 -3.02
N GLN A 41 -15.62 5.06 -3.42
CA GLN A 41 -16.45 5.55 -4.51
C GLN A 41 -17.91 5.63 -4.09
N ALA A 42 -18.66 6.52 -4.73
CA ALA A 42 -20.10 6.57 -4.59
C ALA A 42 -20.71 5.24 -5.04
N ALA A 43 -21.73 4.78 -4.33
CA ALA A 43 -22.50 3.60 -4.68
C ALA A 43 -23.94 4.01 -4.98
N VAL A 44 -24.52 3.36 -5.98
CA VAL A 44 -25.95 3.47 -6.24
C VAL A 44 -26.65 2.44 -5.38
N THR A 45 -27.51 2.92 -4.49
CA THR A 45 -28.42 2.09 -3.70
C THR A 45 -29.85 2.50 -3.98
N ASP A 46 -30.79 1.62 -3.70
CA ASP A 46 -32.21 1.97 -3.71
C ASP A 46 -32.47 3.14 -2.75
N GLN A 47 -32.95 4.26 -3.30
CA GLN A 47 -33.30 5.47 -2.57
C GLN A 47 -34.78 5.51 -2.16
N SER A 48 -35.52 4.41 -2.34
CA SER A 48 -36.92 4.28 -1.88
C SER A 48 -37.06 4.45 -0.37
N CYS A 49 -35.99 4.16 0.39
CA CYS A 49 -35.94 4.29 1.84
C CYS A 49 -34.62 4.90 2.29
N VAL A 50 -34.67 5.77 3.31
CA VAL A 50 -33.48 6.38 3.94
C VAL A 50 -33.54 6.18 5.46
N LEU A 51 -32.39 6.28 6.12
CA LEU A 51 -32.38 6.42 7.57
C LEU A 51 -32.93 7.81 7.92
N CYS A 52 -33.89 7.90 8.83
CA CYS A 52 -34.54 9.16 9.21
C CYS A 52 -33.46 10.21 9.58
N PRO A 53 -33.35 11.33 8.84
CA PRO A 53 -32.30 12.33 9.10
C PRO A 53 -32.42 13.01 10.47
N HIS A 54 -33.60 12.97 11.08
CA HIS A 54 -33.85 13.61 12.37
C HIS A 54 -33.44 12.75 13.56
N CYS A 55 -33.89 11.48 13.62
CA CYS A 55 -33.62 10.60 14.77
C CYS A 55 -32.52 9.55 14.54
N ALA A 56 -32.19 9.25 13.27
CA ALA A 56 -31.26 8.19 12.88
C ALA A 56 -31.61 6.76 13.38
N LEU A 57 -32.86 6.52 13.79
CA LEU A 57 -33.29 5.22 14.34
C LEU A 57 -34.07 4.36 13.32
N HIS A 58 -34.88 5.00 12.47
CA HIS A 58 -35.80 4.29 11.58
C HIS A 58 -35.39 4.41 10.13
N ARG A 59 -35.40 3.29 9.41
CA ARG A 59 -35.34 3.28 7.94
C ARG A 59 -36.75 3.50 7.40
N ALA A 60 -36.99 4.65 6.80
CA ALA A 60 -38.32 5.11 6.43
C ALA A 60 -38.46 5.33 4.92
N PRO A 61 -39.63 5.03 4.32
CA PRO A 61 -39.87 5.24 2.91
C PRO A 61 -39.87 6.73 2.55
N VAL A 62 -39.34 7.02 1.35
CA VAL A 62 -39.20 8.37 0.79
C VAL A 62 -40.31 8.64 -0.21
N PHE A 63 -40.87 9.85 -0.14
CA PHE A 63 -41.92 10.34 -1.01
C PHE A 63 -41.55 11.74 -1.55
N GLY A 64 -42.11 12.10 -2.71
CA GLY A 64 -42.09 13.48 -3.17
C GLY A 64 -42.98 14.36 -2.29
N ASP A 65 -42.55 15.58 -2.02
CA ASP A 65 -43.34 16.56 -1.26
C ASP A 65 -44.34 17.36 -2.13
N GLY A 66 -44.43 17.04 -3.42
CA GLY A 66 -45.26 17.74 -4.41
C GLY A 66 -44.72 19.09 -4.88
N ARG A 67 -43.58 19.55 -4.34
CA ARG A 67 -42.93 20.84 -4.62
C ARG A 67 -41.49 20.70 -5.12
N GLY A 68 -41.10 19.50 -5.54
CA GLY A 68 -39.76 19.17 -6.03
C GLY A 68 -38.78 18.75 -4.94
N GLY A 69 -39.21 18.71 -3.68
CA GLY A 69 -38.45 18.15 -2.56
C GLY A 69 -38.82 16.70 -2.28
N ARG A 70 -38.08 16.09 -1.34
CA ARG A 70 -38.29 14.73 -0.86
C ARG A 70 -38.47 14.74 0.64
N LEU A 71 -39.34 13.86 1.15
CA LEU A 71 -39.54 13.66 2.57
C LEU A 71 -39.62 12.17 2.90
N CYS A 72 -39.15 11.77 4.08
CA CYS A 72 -39.37 10.43 4.61
C CYS A 72 -40.44 10.46 5.70
N ARG A 73 -41.23 9.39 5.84
CA ARG A 73 -42.27 9.28 6.88
C ARG A 73 -41.78 8.40 8.03
N CYS A 74 -41.17 9.02 9.03
CA CYS A 74 -40.69 8.35 10.22
C CYS A 74 -41.85 8.08 11.19
N PRO A 75 -41.96 6.88 11.81
CA PRO A 75 -43.01 6.60 12.80
C PRO A 75 -42.94 7.53 14.02
N ASP A 76 -41.73 7.93 14.43
CA ASP A 76 -41.54 8.74 15.64
C ASP A 76 -41.46 10.25 15.36
N CYS A 77 -41.01 10.63 14.16
CA CYS A 77 -40.76 12.03 13.79
C CYS A 77 -41.78 12.61 12.81
N GLY A 78 -42.65 11.77 12.26
CA GLY A 78 -43.56 12.16 11.18
C GLY A 78 -42.81 12.45 9.87
N PRO A 79 -43.32 13.40 9.04
CA PRO A 79 -42.69 13.80 7.78
C PRO A 79 -41.39 14.59 8.04
N VAL A 80 -40.25 14.06 7.56
CA VAL A 80 -38.93 14.71 7.69
C VAL A 80 -38.36 14.99 6.30
N PRO A 81 -37.89 16.22 6.00
CA PRO A 81 -37.23 16.53 4.72
C PRO A 81 -35.96 15.70 4.49
N VAL A 82 -35.74 15.28 3.24
CA VAL A 82 -34.62 14.42 2.84
C VAL A 82 -33.74 15.14 1.81
N SER A 83 -32.47 15.28 2.13
CA SER A 83 -31.43 15.77 1.23
C SER A 83 -30.84 14.63 0.38
N PRO A 84 -30.14 14.93 -0.73
CA PRO A 84 -29.38 13.92 -1.48
C PRO A 84 -28.34 13.17 -0.64
N GLN A 85 -27.81 13.77 0.42
CA GLN A 85 -26.77 13.16 1.25
C GLN A 85 -27.31 12.06 2.18
N ASP A 86 -28.59 12.11 2.52
CA ASP A 86 -29.24 11.15 3.44
C ASP A 86 -29.40 9.76 2.81
N GLY A 87 -29.52 9.71 1.48
CA GLY A 87 -29.52 8.49 0.69
C GLY A 87 -28.17 8.15 0.07
N ALA A 88 -27.11 8.91 0.36
CA ALA A 88 -25.80 8.69 -0.25
C ALA A 88 -25.18 7.40 0.30
N ALA A 89 -24.82 6.50 -0.61
CA ALA A 89 -24.08 5.29 -0.29
C ALA A 89 -22.66 5.36 -0.82
N LEU A 90 -21.77 4.66 -0.13
CA LEU A 90 -20.35 4.58 -0.43
C LEU A 90 -19.95 3.11 -0.46
N ARG A 91 -19.01 2.74 -1.32
CA ARG A 91 -18.40 1.42 -1.32
C ARG A 91 -16.89 1.54 -1.47
N LEU A 92 -16.19 0.49 -1.08
CA LEU A 92 -14.79 0.35 -1.42
C LEU A 92 -14.63 0.23 -2.95
N ASN A 93 -13.62 0.90 -3.48
CA ASN A 93 -13.10 0.63 -4.81
C ASN A 93 -12.16 -0.57 -4.73
N GLU A 94 -12.68 -1.76 -5.03
CA GLU A 94 -11.93 -3.01 -4.93
C GLU A 94 -10.84 -3.12 -6.00
N ASP A 95 -11.04 -2.51 -7.18
CA ASP A 95 -9.99 -2.42 -8.19
C ASP A 95 -8.80 -1.62 -7.66
N TRP A 96 -9.07 -0.50 -7.00
CA TRP A 96 -8.04 0.27 -6.31
C TRP A 96 -7.35 -0.56 -5.23
N LEU A 97 -8.09 -1.29 -4.38
CA LEU A 97 -7.50 -2.12 -3.33
C LEU A 97 -6.57 -3.17 -3.92
N ARG A 98 -7.05 -3.94 -4.91
CA ARG A 98 -6.28 -5.00 -5.58
C ARG A 98 -5.03 -4.43 -6.24
N GLN A 99 -5.15 -3.31 -6.96
CA GLN A 99 -4.01 -2.66 -7.61
C GLN A 99 -2.97 -2.17 -6.60
N LYS A 100 -3.40 -1.54 -5.50
CA LYS A 100 -2.49 -1.04 -4.48
C LYS A 100 -1.83 -2.16 -3.67
N LEU A 101 -2.54 -3.25 -3.39
CA LEU A 101 -1.94 -4.43 -2.76
C LEU A 101 -0.86 -5.06 -3.66
N ARG A 102 -1.12 -5.17 -4.96
CA ARG A 102 -0.12 -5.67 -5.92
C ARG A 102 1.15 -4.83 -5.93
N LEU A 103 1.01 -3.50 -5.94
CA LEU A 103 2.16 -2.59 -5.84
C LEU A 103 2.91 -2.78 -4.53
N ALA A 104 2.20 -2.89 -3.40
CA ALA A 104 2.81 -3.12 -2.09
C ALA A 104 3.59 -4.43 -1.99
N LEU A 105 3.23 -5.42 -2.81
CA LEU A 105 3.83 -6.76 -2.85
C LEU A 105 4.87 -6.94 -3.97
N ALA A 106 5.17 -5.87 -4.72
CA ALA A 106 6.01 -5.89 -5.91
C ALA A 106 5.62 -6.99 -6.92
N ILE A 107 4.32 -7.21 -7.10
CA ILE A 107 3.79 -8.13 -8.12
C ILE A 107 3.93 -7.47 -9.48
N ASP A 108 4.47 -8.20 -10.47
CA ASP A 108 4.68 -7.68 -11.82
C ASP A 108 3.36 -7.21 -12.44
N SER A 109 3.36 -6.05 -13.07
CA SER A 109 2.21 -5.51 -13.81
C SER A 109 1.68 -6.43 -14.92
N ARG A 110 2.52 -7.33 -15.45
CA ARG A 110 2.16 -8.30 -16.49
C ARG A 110 1.26 -9.41 -15.97
N ASP A 111 1.32 -9.71 -14.67
CA ASP A 111 0.45 -10.71 -14.08
C ASP A 111 -1.00 -10.23 -14.13
N GLY A 112 -1.94 -11.05 -14.61
CA GLY A 112 -3.36 -10.75 -14.51
C GLY A 112 -3.86 -10.75 -13.07
N ILE A 113 -5.05 -10.19 -12.84
CA ILE A 113 -5.86 -10.51 -11.66
C ILE A 113 -6.90 -11.52 -12.14
N ASP A 114 -6.90 -12.72 -11.55
CA ASP A 114 -7.92 -13.72 -11.87
C ASP A 114 -9.02 -13.65 -10.81
N ASP A 115 -10.26 -13.40 -11.25
CA ASP A 115 -11.43 -13.52 -10.39
C ASP A 115 -11.80 -15.00 -10.25
N LEU A 116 -11.71 -15.51 -9.02
CA LEU A 116 -12.01 -16.92 -8.73
C LEU A 116 -13.45 -17.12 -8.26
N GLY A 117 -14.23 -16.04 -8.14
CA GLY A 117 -15.62 -16.03 -7.68
C GLY A 117 -15.77 -15.69 -6.19
N ASP A 118 -16.97 -15.25 -5.83
CA ASP A 118 -17.46 -15.11 -4.44
C ASP A 118 -16.51 -14.35 -3.49
N GLY A 119 -15.87 -13.30 -3.99
CA GLY A 119 -14.99 -12.45 -3.19
C GLY A 119 -13.58 -13.02 -3.00
N VAL A 120 -13.11 -13.87 -3.93
CA VAL A 120 -11.75 -14.42 -3.96
C VAL A 120 -11.07 -14.06 -5.28
N TRP A 121 -9.84 -13.56 -5.19
CA TRP A 121 -9.03 -13.15 -6.34
C TRP A 121 -7.60 -13.66 -6.25
N ARG A 122 -7.03 -14.12 -7.36
CA ARG A 122 -5.59 -14.29 -7.51
C ARG A 122 -5.00 -12.94 -7.91
N LEU A 123 -4.08 -12.42 -7.10
CA LEU A 123 -3.43 -11.13 -7.36
C LEU A 123 -2.18 -11.24 -8.24
N GLY A 124 -1.67 -12.44 -8.50
CA GLY A 124 -0.42 -12.68 -9.23
C GLY A 124 0.62 -13.36 -8.36
N GLU A 125 1.90 -13.25 -8.71
CA GLU A 125 3.00 -13.86 -7.96
C GLU A 125 3.91 -12.79 -7.33
N SER A 126 4.19 -12.96 -6.04
CA SER A 126 5.17 -12.13 -5.33
C SER A 126 6.28 -13.03 -4.83
N ARG A 127 7.54 -12.76 -5.19
CA ARG A 127 8.70 -13.56 -4.78
C ARG A 127 8.48 -15.07 -4.99
N ARG A 128 7.95 -15.47 -6.16
CA ARG A 128 7.66 -16.86 -6.57
C ARG A 128 6.57 -17.59 -5.74
N ALA A 129 5.75 -16.85 -5.00
CA ALA A 129 4.59 -17.39 -4.31
C ALA A 129 3.32 -16.76 -4.90
N PRO A 130 2.32 -17.56 -5.31
CA PRO A 130 1.02 -17.05 -5.70
C PRO A 130 0.35 -16.34 -4.51
N VAL A 131 -0.29 -15.20 -4.79
CA VAL A 131 -1.00 -14.40 -3.80
C VAL A 131 -2.50 -14.46 -4.06
N LEU A 132 -3.23 -14.93 -3.07
CA LEU A 132 -4.69 -14.91 -3.02
C LEU A 132 -5.17 -13.81 -2.08
N LEU A 133 -6.14 -13.04 -2.53
CA LEU A 133 -6.91 -12.12 -1.71
C LEU A 133 -8.33 -12.68 -1.57
N ALA A 134 -8.81 -12.84 -0.34
CA ALA A 134 -10.18 -13.25 -0.07
C ALA A 134 -10.84 -12.30 0.92
N ARG A 135 -12.14 -12.08 0.72
CA ARG A 135 -12.97 -11.26 1.61
C ARG A 135 -13.18 -11.89 2.98
N ASP A 136 -13.27 -13.20 3.02
CA ASP A 136 -13.47 -14.00 4.23
C ASP A 136 -12.56 -15.23 4.21
N ILE A 137 -11.86 -15.46 5.30
CA ILE A 137 -11.00 -16.63 5.48
C ILE A 137 -11.81 -17.93 5.54
N VAL A 138 -13.04 -17.88 6.06
CA VAL A 138 -13.91 -19.06 6.19
C VAL A 138 -14.23 -19.66 4.83
N ARG A 139 -14.35 -18.83 3.79
CA ARG A 139 -14.57 -19.30 2.41
C ARG A 139 -13.44 -20.23 1.95
N LEU A 140 -12.19 -19.88 2.26
CA LEU A 140 -11.03 -20.68 1.88
C LEU A 140 -10.92 -22.00 2.67
N TRP A 141 -11.49 -22.04 3.88
CA TRP A 141 -11.61 -23.29 4.63
C TRP A 141 -12.70 -24.20 4.08
N GLN A 142 -13.83 -23.63 3.67
CA GLN A 142 -14.94 -24.38 3.08
C GLN A 142 -14.61 -24.92 1.69
N GLU A 143 -13.76 -24.22 0.93
CA GLU A 143 -13.40 -24.61 -0.43
C GLU A 143 -11.87 -24.62 -0.66
N PRO A 144 -11.14 -25.59 -0.06
CA PRO A 144 -9.67 -25.65 -0.15
C PRO A 144 -9.14 -25.79 -1.58
N ALA A 145 -9.95 -26.31 -2.51
CA ALA A 145 -9.60 -26.44 -3.92
C ALA A 145 -9.23 -25.10 -4.58
N LEU A 146 -9.70 -23.96 -4.03
CA LEU A 146 -9.27 -22.63 -4.47
C LEU A 146 -7.77 -22.39 -4.29
N LEU A 147 -7.17 -22.96 -3.24
CA LEU A 147 -5.74 -22.89 -2.98
C LEU A 147 -4.96 -23.73 -4.00
N ASP A 148 -5.48 -24.90 -4.37
CA ASP A 148 -4.83 -25.80 -5.32
C ASP A 148 -4.85 -25.24 -6.74
N ARG A 149 -5.92 -24.53 -7.13
CA ARG A 149 -6.05 -23.87 -8.44
C ARG A 149 -4.96 -22.84 -8.73
N VAL A 150 -4.37 -22.24 -7.69
CA VAL A 150 -3.33 -21.20 -7.85
C VAL A 150 -1.94 -21.70 -7.48
N ARG A 151 -1.83 -22.90 -6.89
CA ARG A 151 -0.58 -23.42 -6.37
C ARG A 151 0.41 -23.65 -7.51
N VAL A 152 1.63 -23.17 -7.33
CA VAL A 152 2.75 -23.42 -8.24
C VAL A 152 3.63 -24.49 -7.62
N THR A 153 4.18 -25.39 -8.43
CA THR A 153 5.03 -26.49 -7.96
C THR A 153 6.19 -25.97 -7.11
N GLY A 154 6.25 -26.40 -5.84
CA GLY A 154 7.31 -26.03 -4.90
C GLY A 154 7.16 -24.65 -4.23
N GLY A 155 6.06 -23.92 -4.46
CA GLY A 155 5.78 -22.62 -3.84
C GLY A 155 4.72 -22.68 -2.74
N ASP A 156 4.94 -21.94 -1.65
CA ASP A 156 3.90 -21.62 -0.67
C ASP A 156 2.85 -20.71 -1.29
N VAL A 157 1.58 -20.85 -0.90
CA VAL A 157 0.52 -19.90 -1.29
C VAL A 157 0.39 -18.83 -0.21
N ARG A 158 0.43 -17.54 -0.59
CA ARG A 158 0.13 -16.44 0.34
C ARG A 158 -1.34 -16.08 0.26
N VAL A 159 -2.01 -16.12 1.41
CA VAL A 159 -3.42 -15.77 1.55
C VAL A 159 -3.53 -14.48 2.34
N ILE A 160 -4.24 -13.51 1.77
CA ILE A 160 -4.51 -12.21 2.38
C ILE A 160 -6.02 -12.11 2.62
N THR A 161 -6.41 -11.81 3.86
CA THR A 161 -7.82 -11.58 4.23
C THR A 161 -7.92 -10.45 5.24
N PRO A 162 -9.10 -9.83 5.43
CA PRO A 162 -9.40 -9.12 6.67
C PRO A 162 -9.17 -10.01 7.89
N LYS A 163 -8.88 -9.40 9.03
CA LYS A 163 -8.63 -10.08 10.28
C LYS A 163 -9.95 -10.62 10.83
N PRO A 164 -10.14 -11.95 10.90
CA PRO A 164 -11.32 -12.53 11.52
C PRO A 164 -11.31 -12.23 13.03
N ARG A 165 -12.49 -12.11 13.62
CA ARG A 165 -12.63 -11.78 15.05
C ARG A 165 -12.14 -12.90 15.97
N GLU A 166 -12.27 -14.15 15.55
CA GLU A 166 -12.11 -15.32 16.42
C GLU A 166 -10.87 -16.16 16.10
N THR A 167 -10.29 -16.02 14.90
CA THR A 167 -9.16 -16.84 14.48
C THR A 167 -7.84 -16.25 14.98
N ARG A 168 -7.02 -17.08 15.64
CA ARG A 168 -5.66 -16.75 16.08
C ARG A 168 -4.68 -17.79 15.53
N GLY A 169 -3.42 -17.38 15.32
CA GLY A 169 -2.35 -18.28 14.89
C GLY A 169 -2.28 -18.48 13.38
N ALA A 170 -1.83 -19.66 12.95
CA ALA A 170 -1.73 -20.06 11.54
C ALA A 170 -2.95 -20.94 11.17
N PRO A 171 -3.97 -20.38 10.51
CA PRO A 171 -5.25 -21.06 10.26
C PRO A 171 -5.23 -22.07 9.11
N PHE A 172 -4.11 -22.17 8.39
CA PHE A 172 -3.95 -23.09 7.28
C PHE A 172 -2.85 -24.10 7.57
N GLY A 173 -2.91 -25.23 6.86
CA GLY A 173 -1.88 -26.26 6.91
C GLY A 173 -0.55 -25.81 6.27
N PRO A 174 0.46 -26.70 6.25
CA PRO A 174 1.76 -26.41 5.67
C PRO A 174 1.64 -25.97 4.19
N GLY A 175 2.54 -25.07 3.78
CA GLY A 175 2.57 -24.55 2.42
C GLY A 175 1.54 -23.45 2.13
N VAL A 176 0.93 -22.87 3.16
CA VAL A 176 0.05 -21.70 3.06
C VAL A 176 0.42 -20.68 4.14
N GLN A 177 0.74 -19.47 3.73
CA GLN A 177 1.09 -18.35 4.60
C GLN A 177 -0.08 -17.38 4.66
N TRP A 178 -0.61 -17.11 5.85
CA TRP A 178 -1.73 -16.19 6.03
C TRP A 178 -1.30 -14.82 6.55
N TRP A 179 -1.72 -13.77 5.87
CA TRP A 179 -1.47 -12.37 6.17
C TRP A 179 -2.80 -11.62 6.34
N ALA A 180 -3.15 -11.29 7.59
CA ALA A 180 -4.25 -10.38 7.86
C ALA A 180 -3.92 -8.97 7.32
N LEU A 181 -4.86 -8.35 6.60
CA LEU A 181 -4.71 -7.01 6.03
C LEU A 181 -4.30 -5.98 7.09
N GLU A 182 -4.95 -6.03 8.24
CA GLU A 182 -4.80 -5.13 9.38
C GLU A 182 -3.44 -5.23 10.06
N ASP A 183 -2.80 -6.40 9.98
CA ASP A 183 -1.53 -6.69 10.64
C ASP A 183 -0.33 -6.52 9.70
N ARG A 184 -0.55 -6.68 8.38
CA ARG A 184 0.52 -6.72 7.37
C ARG A 184 0.54 -5.52 6.44
N PHE A 185 -0.46 -4.67 6.45
CA PHE A 185 -0.53 -3.54 5.53
C PHE A 185 -0.98 -2.26 6.24
N THR A 186 -0.68 -1.11 5.65
CA THR A 186 -1.11 0.20 6.13
C THR A 186 -1.27 1.18 4.98
N LEU A 187 -2.03 2.26 5.21
CA LEU A 187 -2.10 3.38 4.27
C LEU A 187 -0.83 4.23 4.37
N TYR A 188 -0.23 4.54 3.22
CA TYR A 188 0.93 5.44 3.13
C TYR A 188 0.92 6.19 1.81
N GLY A 189 1.07 7.53 1.85
CA GLY A 189 1.20 8.37 0.66
C GLY A 189 0.07 8.23 -0.38
N GLY A 190 -1.17 7.94 0.06
CA GLY A 190 -2.30 7.69 -0.85
C GLY A 190 -2.32 6.30 -1.52
N GLY A 191 -1.45 5.38 -1.07
CA GLY A 191 -1.42 3.98 -1.46
C GLY A 191 -1.45 3.03 -0.24
N ILE A 192 -1.02 1.79 -0.46
CA ILE A 192 -0.87 0.75 0.56
C ILE A 192 0.60 0.37 0.62
N ALA A 193 1.12 0.19 1.83
CA ALA A 193 2.47 -0.31 2.08
C ALA A 193 2.39 -1.62 2.86
N LEU A 194 3.33 -2.54 2.60
CA LEU A 194 3.55 -3.75 3.38
C LEU A 194 4.29 -3.38 4.67
N ILE A 195 3.74 -3.77 5.81
CA ILE A 195 4.41 -3.69 7.12
C ILE A 195 5.40 -4.86 7.17
N GLY A 196 6.68 -4.54 7.39
CA GLY A 196 7.79 -5.48 7.28
C GLY A 196 7.55 -6.83 7.97
N LEU A 197 8.06 -7.90 7.35
CA LEU A 197 8.08 -9.23 7.96
C LEU A 197 9.04 -9.21 9.16
N PRO A 198 8.65 -9.74 10.35
CA PRO A 198 9.61 -9.91 11.43
C PRO A 198 10.78 -10.76 10.93
N GLY A 199 11.99 -10.19 10.95
CA GLY A 199 13.21 -10.85 10.48
C GLY A 199 13.61 -10.55 9.03
N GLU A 200 12.84 -9.76 8.29
CA GLU A 200 13.30 -9.24 7.01
C GLU A 200 14.07 -7.92 7.23
N PRO A 201 15.29 -7.76 6.68
CA PRO A 201 15.94 -6.45 6.69
C PRO A 201 14.96 -5.46 6.04
N PRO A 202 14.77 -4.26 6.61
CA PRO A 202 13.97 -3.25 5.95
C PRO A 202 14.46 -3.13 4.50
N ASP A 203 13.52 -3.09 3.54
CA ASP A 203 13.83 -2.61 2.19
C ASP A 203 14.68 -1.35 2.37
N PRO A 204 15.78 -1.18 1.62
CA PRO A 204 16.61 -0.01 1.77
C PRO A 204 15.70 1.20 1.56
N GLN A 205 15.31 1.84 2.68
CA GLN A 205 14.96 3.24 2.70
C GLN A 205 16.01 3.88 1.82
N ALA A 206 15.59 4.68 0.84
CA ALA A 206 16.52 5.46 0.03
C ALA A 206 17.44 6.14 1.04
N SER A 207 18.61 5.52 1.24
CA SER A 207 19.60 5.97 2.19
C SER A 207 19.83 7.40 1.77
N ASP A 208 19.79 8.33 2.72
CA ASP A 208 20.18 9.70 2.42
C ASP A 208 21.43 9.60 1.53
N PRO A 209 21.39 10.10 0.28
CA PRO A 209 22.45 9.83 -0.70
C PRO A 209 23.79 10.38 -0.24
N THR A 210 23.81 11.22 0.80
CA THR A 210 25.00 11.75 1.45
C THR A 210 25.57 10.84 2.55
N THR A 211 24.88 9.75 2.89
CA THR A 211 25.29 8.83 3.96
C THR A 211 26.62 8.16 3.60
N PRO A 212 27.64 8.26 4.47
CA PRO A 212 28.91 7.58 4.25
C PRO A 212 28.76 6.06 4.37
N VAL A 213 29.06 5.33 3.29
CA VAL A 213 29.00 3.85 3.21
C VAL A 213 30.39 3.24 2.99
N LYS A 214 31.26 3.95 2.27
CA LYS A 214 32.61 3.50 1.87
C LYS A 214 33.64 4.43 2.50
N GLY A 215 33.81 4.33 3.83
CA GLY A 215 34.59 5.32 4.58
C GLY A 215 33.89 6.69 4.58
N PRO A 216 34.54 7.80 4.25
CA PRO A 216 33.87 9.11 4.16
C PRO A 216 32.97 9.25 2.92
N PHE A 217 32.98 8.27 1.99
CA PHE A 217 32.25 8.36 0.73
C PHE A 217 30.86 7.71 0.82
N SER A 218 29.90 8.32 0.13
CA SER A 218 28.60 7.73 -0.20
C SER A 218 28.72 6.47 -1.07
N ALA A 219 27.63 5.70 -1.18
CA ALA A 219 27.61 4.44 -1.91
C ALA A 219 28.07 4.56 -3.38
N ASP A 220 27.74 5.69 -4.03
CA ASP A 220 28.06 6.02 -5.42
C ASP A 220 29.28 6.95 -5.56
N PHE A 221 30.00 7.26 -4.46
CA PHE A 221 31.11 8.20 -4.41
C PHE A 221 30.76 9.64 -4.86
N ARG A 222 29.48 10.03 -4.96
CA ARG A 222 29.09 11.39 -5.37
C ARG A 222 29.17 12.40 -4.23
N TRP A 223 29.22 11.91 -3.00
CA TRP A 223 29.31 12.70 -1.77
C TRP A 223 30.44 12.23 -0.85
N VAL A 224 31.11 13.20 -0.23
CA VAL A 224 32.13 13.01 0.81
C VAL A 224 31.71 13.70 2.10
N THR A 225 31.71 12.96 3.20
CA THR A 225 31.39 13.47 4.54
C THR A 225 32.66 13.46 5.39
N LEU A 226 33.10 14.65 5.81
CA LEU A 226 34.30 14.84 6.63
C LEU A 226 33.88 15.31 8.04
N PRO A 227 34.34 14.66 9.13
CA PRO A 227 33.91 14.98 10.50
C PRO A 227 34.09 16.44 10.92
N ASP A 228 35.15 17.09 10.47
CA ASP A 228 35.53 18.46 10.89
C ASP A 228 35.20 19.52 9.82
N TRP A 229 34.39 19.19 8.82
CA TRP A 229 34.07 20.10 7.72
C TRP A 229 32.76 20.86 7.98
N PRO A 230 32.79 22.20 8.12
CA PRO A 230 31.64 22.96 8.62
C PRO A 230 30.53 23.18 7.58
N HIS A 231 30.76 22.87 6.30
CA HIS A 231 29.83 23.18 5.20
C HIS A 231 28.99 21.97 4.75
N GLY A 232 28.98 20.87 5.51
CA GLY A 232 28.21 19.67 5.19
C GLY A 232 28.83 18.82 4.07
N PRO A 233 28.15 17.76 3.61
CA PRO A 233 28.69 16.83 2.61
C PRO A 233 29.15 17.52 1.33
N ILE A 234 30.35 17.18 0.86
CA ILE A 234 30.94 17.75 -0.35
C ILE A 234 30.47 16.94 -1.55
N ARG A 235 29.85 17.60 -2.52
CA ARG A 235 29.43 16.97 -3.78
C ARG A 235 30.59 16.93 -4.77
N LEU A 236 30.93 15.74 -5.24
CA LEU A 236 31.95 15.51 -6.25
C LEU A 236 31.36 15.63 -7.66
N THR A 237 32.20 15.86 -8.68
CA THR A 237 31.84 15.68 -10.09
C THR A 237 31.87 14.20 -10.49
N GLU A 238 31.30 13.85 -11.64
CA GLU A 238 31.25 12.43 -12.06
C GLU A 238 32.66 11.87 -12.27
N ALA A 239 33.54 12.67 -12.87
CA ALA A 239 34.94 12.34 -13.04
C ALA A 239 35.67 12.16 -11.70
N GLN A 240 35.43 13.05 -10.72
CA GLN A 240 36.02 12.92 -9.39
C GLN A 240 35.55 11.66 -8.66
N ALA A 241 34.25 11.36 -8.72
CA ALA A 241 33.67 10.16 -8.14
C ALA A 241 34.28 8.88 -8.76
N ALA A 242 34.44 8.85 -10.09
CA ALA A 242 35.04 7.72 -10.79
C ALA A 242 36.51 7.47 -10.38
N VAL A 243 37.28 8.55 -10.12
CA VAL A 243 38.66 8.42 -9.61
C VAL A 243 38.67 7.82 -8.20
N PHE A 244 37.79 8.26 -7.30
CA PHE A 244 37.71 7.70 -5.95
C PHE A 244 37.18 6.26 -5.93
N GLU A 245 36.22 5.94 -6.79
CA GLU A 245 35.76 4.56 -6.97
C GLU A 245 36.90 3.64 -7.45
N ALA A 246 37.68 4.11 -8.43
CA ALA A 246 38.84 3.39 -8.93
C ALA A 246 39.86 3.14 -7.80
N LEU A 247 40.23 4.19 -7.04
CA LEU A 247 41.13 4.08 -5.89
C LEU A 247 40.60 3.11 -4.83
N TRP A 248 39.32 3.19 -4.48
CA TRP A 248 38.69 2.30 -3.51
C TRP A 248 38.72 0.84 -3.97
N SER A 249 38.55 0.59 -5.27
CA SER A 249 38.57 -0.76 -5.84
C SER A 249 39.91 -1.49 -5.68
N PHE A 250 41.01 -0.74 -5.52
CA PHE A 250 42.35 -1.29 -5.29
C PHE A 250 42.64 -1.65 -3.83
N LYS A 251 41.71 -1.38 -2.89
CA LYS A 251 41.79 -1.81 -1.49
C LYS A 251 43.13 -1.46 -0.79
N GLY A 252 43.71 -0.32 -1.13
CA GLY A 252 44.96 0.17 -0.54
C GLY A 252 46.25 -0.35 -1.20
N GLU A 253 46.16 -1.14 -2.27
CA GLU A 253 47.35 -1.54 -3.03
C GLU A 253 47.96 -0.33 -3.79
N PRO A 254 49.30 -0.19 -3.80
CA PRO A 254 49.96 0.86 -4.59
C PRO A 254 49.66 0.73 -6.08
N ARG A 255 49.24 1.82 -6.72
CA ARG A 255 48.94 1.90 -8.16
C ARG A 255 49.54 3.14 -8.78
N THR A 256 49.89 3.06 -10.07
CA THR A 256 50.34 4.23 -10.83
C THR A 256 49.15 5.12 -11.19
N ALA A 257 49.42 6.41 -11.41
CA ALA A 257 48.40 7.37 -11.83
C ALA A 257 47.64 6.89 -13.08
N GLU A 258 48.34 6.37 -14.09
CA GLU A 258 47.74 5.86 -15.33
C GLU A 258 46.82 4.66 -15.09
N GLN A 259 47.16 3.77 -14.15
CA GLN A 259 46.33 2.62 -13.80
C GLN A 259 45.02 3.06 -13.16
N VAL A 260 45.07 4.08 -12.30
CA VAL A 260 43.87 4.66 -11.66
C VAL A 260 43.00 5.35 -12.69
N MET A 261 43.58 6.19 -13.56
CA MET A 261 42.83 6.93 -14.57
C MET A 261 42.17 6.02 -15.60
N ARG A 262 42.91 4.99 -16.07
CA ARG A 262 42.36 3.95 -16.96
C ARG A 262 41.20 3.21 -16.31
N ARG A 263 41.32 2.87 -15.02
CA ARG A 263 40.26 2.19 -14.27
C ARG A 263 39.03 3.07 -14.05
N ALA A 264 39.22 4.38 -13.92
CA ALA A 264 38.17 5.39 -13.83
C ALA A 264 37.52 5.71 -15.19
N GLY A 265 38.06 5.18 -16.31
CA GLY A 265 37.56 5.46 -17.66
C GLY A 265 37.83 6.89 -18.14
N ILE A 266 38.86 7.55 -17.60
CA ILE A 266 39.20 8.94 -17.91
C ILE A 266 40.41 8.97 -18.84
N ASP A 267 40.28 9.69 -19.95
CA ASP A 267 41.35 9.90 -20.92
C ASP A 267 42.32 11.02 -20.47
N SER A 268 43.00 10.79 -19.35
CA SER A 268 44.12 11.60 -18.86
C SER A 268 45.11 10.70 -18.10
N ALA A 269 46.39 11.06 -18.12
CA ALA A 269 47.42 10.35 -17.37
C ALA A 269 47.50 10.79 -15.90
N MET A 270 46.87 11.92 -15.51
CA MET A 270 47.06 12.53 -14.19
C MET A 270 45.74 12.82 -13.46
N PRO A 271 45.54 12.26 -12.25
CA PRO A 271 44.36 12.55 -11.43
C PRO A 271 44.13 14.04 -11.16
N ILE A 272 45.20 14.85 -11.08
CA ILE A 272 45.09 16.29 -10.82
C ILE A 272 44.23 17.01 -11.87
N ASP A 273 44.16 16.51 -13.11
CA ASP A 273 43.36 17.13 -14.17
C ASP A 273 41.85 17.11 -13.87
N VAL A 274 41.41 16.23 -12.97
CA VAL A 274 40.02 16.08 -12.52
C VAL A 274 39.71 16.94 -11.29
N PHE A 275 40.75 17.39 -10.57
CA PHE A 275 40.65 18.17 -9.33
C PHE A 275 41.11 19.62 -9.48
N LYS A 276 41.58 20.03 -10.67
CA LYS A 276 41.80 21.44 -11.00
C LYS A 276 40.44 22.14 -11.02
N VAL A 277 40.29 23.13 -10.15
CA VAL A 277 39.18 24.08 -10.12
C VAL A 277 39.58 25.33 -10.88
#